data_AF-F9U7N7-F1
#
_entry.id   AF-F9U7N7-F1
#
_cell.length_a   1.000
_cell.length_b   1.000
_cell.length_c   1.000
_cell.angle_alpha   90.00
_cell.angle_beta   90.00
_cell.angle_gamma   90.00
#
_symmetry.space_group_name_H-M   'P 1'
#
loop_
_entity.id
_entity.type
_entity.pdbx_description
1 polymer ?
#
loop_
_entity_poly.entity_id
_entity_poly.type
_entity_poly.pdbx_seq_one_letter_code
_entity_poly.pdbx_strand_id
1 'polypeptide(L)' 'MISTESLWKIWLIMNPRPILIALFGFLLVLALGIHLVLLSTADFNWLEDGIPAKSAVSQMQVTPVVPQRQ' A
#
# COMPACT_ATOMS: atom_id res chain seq x y z
N MET A 1 39.94 9.32 17.00
CA MET A 1 39.00 10.40 16.60
C MET A 1 38.75 10.24 15.11
N ILE A 2 37.59 9.72 14.71
CA ILE A 2 37.24 9.64 13.28
C ILE A 2 36.85 11.06 12.85
N SER A 3 37.63 11.66 11.96
CA SER A 3 37.40 13.04 11.49
C SER A 3 36.25 13.03 10.48
N THR A 4 35.12 13.66 10.83
CA THR A 4 33.88 13.74 10.04
C THR A 4 34.02 14.58 8.77
N GLU A 5 35.17 15.23 8.58
CA GLU A 5 35.56 16.09 7.45
C GLU A 5 35.38 15.43 6.07
N SER A 6 35.33 14.09 6.01
CA SER A 6 35.25 13.31 4.77
C SER A 6 33.86 12.76 4.43
N LEU A 7 32.86 12.93 5.30
CA LEU A 7 31.52 12.35 5.11
C LEU A 7 30.80 12.90 3.87
N TRP A 8 30.98 14.18 3.54
CA TRP A 8 30.34 14.79 2.36
C TRP A 8 30.86 14.19 1.04
N LYS A 9 32.06 13.59 1.02
CA LYS A 9 32.64 12.97 -0.17
C LYS A 9 31.89 11.71 -0.60
N ILE A 10 31.01 11.17 0.25
CA ILE A 10 30.13 10.05 -0.13
C ILE A 10 29.26 10.41 -1.35
N TRP A 11 28.87 11.69 -1.49
CA TRP A 11 28.09 12.20 -2.61
C TRP A 11 28.87 12.29 -3.93
N LEU A 12 30.20 12.15 -3.91
CA LEU A 12 31.02 12.13 -5.13
C LEU A 12 31.04 10.74 -5.79
N ILE A 13 30.90 9.68 -4.98
CA ILE A 13 30.86 8.29 -5.46
C ILE A 13 29.40 7.88 -5.74
N MET A 14 28.50 8.35 -4.88
CA MET A 14 27.07 8.11 -4.97
C MET A 14 26.42 9.23 -5.79
N ASN A 15 26.18 9.00 -7.07
CA ASN A 15 25.41 9.93 -7.91
C ASN A 15 24.09 10.28 -7.18
N PRO A 16 23.81 11.55 -6.85
CA PRO A 16 22.77 11.91 -5.88
C PRO A 16 21.37 11.56 -6.37
N ARG A 17 21.14 11.64 -7.69
CA ARG A 17 19.83 11.41 -8.31
C ARG A 17 19.33 9.97 -8.17
N PRO A 18 20.08 8.91 -8.55
CA PRO A 18 19.62 7.54 -8.37
C PRO A 18 19.51 7.15 -6.88
N ILE A 19 20.35 7.69 -6.00
CA ILE A 19 20.25 7.43 -4.55
C ILE A 19 18.91 7.92 -3.98
N LEU A 20 18.49 9.13 -4.34
CA LEU A 20 17.22 9.69 -3.87
C LEU A 20 16.02 8.92 -4.43
N ILE A 21 16.12 8.49 -5.69
CA ILE A 21 15.06 7.69 -6.34
C ILE A 21 14.98 6.29 -5.71
N ALA A 22 16.11 5.65 -5.43
CA ALA A 22 16.15 4.34 -4.77
C ALA A 22 15.61 4.42 -3.34
N LEU A 23 15.98 5.46 -2.58
CA LEU A 23 15.43 5.70 -1.24
C LEU A 23 13.92 5.91 -1.30
N PHE A 24 13.45 6.80 -2.18
CA PHE A 24 12.03 7.08 -2.34
C PHE A 24 11.25 5.84 -2.78
N GLY A 25 11.76 5.10 -3.77
CA GLY A 25 11.17 3.85 -4.24
C GLY A 25 11.10 2.79 -3.14
N PHE A 26 12.18 2.62 -2.37
CA PHE A 26 12.20 1.70 -1.23
C PHE A 26 11.16 2.08 -0.18
N LEU A 27 11.10 3.35 0.20
CA LEU A 27 10.12 3.85 1.17
C LEU A 27 8.68 3.70 0.64
N LEU A 28 8.45 3.92 -0.65
CA LEU A 28 7.14 3.79 -1.28
C LEU A 28 6.67 2.34 -1.28
N VAL A 29 7.54 1.40 -1.69
CA VAL A 29 7.22 -0.04 -1.66
C VAL A 29 6.98 -0.50 -0.23
N LEU A 30 7.81 -0.07 0.72
CA LEU A 30 7.64 -0.39 2.15
C LEU A 30 6.32 0.15 2.69
N ALA A 31 5.98 1.40 2.38
CA ALA A 31 4.72 2.02 2.77
C ALA A 31 3.53 1.23 2.20
N LEU A 32 3.50 0.99 0.89
CA LEU A 32 2.42 0.22 0.26
C LEU A 32 2.33 -1.20 0.83
N GLY A 33 3.46 -1.88 1.07
CA GLY A 33 3.48 -3.20 1.69
C GLY A 33 2.79 -3.23 3.05
N ILE A 34 3.11 -2.26 3.92
CA ILE A 34 2.47 -2.13 5.24
C ILE A 34 0.96 -1.88 5.08
N HIS A 35 0.57 -0.94 4.21
CA HIS A 35 -0.85 -0.61 4.02
C HIS A 35 -1.65 -1.79 3.47
N LEU A 36 -1.11 -2.52 2.50
CA LEU A 36 -1.77 -3.69 1.92
C LEU A 36 -1.89 -4.84 2.93
N VAL A 37 -0.93 -5.02 3.83
CA VAL A 37 -1.04 -6.00 4.93
C VAL A 37 -2.15 -5.61 5.91
N LEU A 38 -2.24 -4.34 6.29
CA LEU A 38 -3.33 -3.83 7.14
C LEU A 38 -4.69 -4.03 6.44
N LEU A 39 -4.80 -3.65 5.16
CA LEU A 39 -6.02 -3.82 4.39
C LEU A 39 -6.41 -5.28 4.14
N SER A 40 -5.45 -6.19 4.08
CA SER A 40 -5.72 -7.62 3.81
C SER A 40 -6.32 -8.33 5.04
N THR A 41 -6.24 -7.72 6.22
CA THR A 41 -6.71 -8.35 7.47
C THR A 41 -8.13 -7.88 7.77
N ALA A 42 -9.03 -8.82 8.12
CA ALA A 42 -10.46 -8.54 8.33
C ALA A 42 -10.72 -7.40 9.33
N ASP A 43 -9.90 -7.28 10.38
CA ASP A 43 -10.09 -6.29 11.45
C ASP A 43 -9.49 -4.91 11.15
N PHE A 44 -8.53 -4.81 10.22
CA PHE A 44 -7.82 -3.56 9.90
C PHE A 44 -8.18 -3.02 8.50
N ASN A 45 -9.07 -3.70 7.78
CA ASN A 45 -9.54 -3.28 6.47
C ASN A 45 -10.57 -2.15 6.56
N TRP A 46 -10.08 -0.92 6.66
CA TRP A 46 -10.93 0.27 6.72
C TRP A 46 -11.73 0.55 5.44
N LEU A 47 -11.50 -0.16 4.32
CA LEU A 47 -12.32 -0.03 3.12
C LEU A 47 -13.60 -0.88 3.19
N GLU A 48 -13.59 -1.94 3.98
CA GLU A 48 -14.67 -2.93 4.09
C GLU A 48 -15.40 -2.89 5.45
N ASP A 49 -14.83 -2.21 6.45
CA ASP A 49 -15.36 -2.06 7.82
C ASP A 49 -16.79 -1.43 7.88
N GLY A 50 -17.30 -0.90 6.78
CA GLY A 50 -18.71 -0.51 6.68
C GLY A 50 -19.07 0.72 7.52
N ILE A 51 -18.11 1.57 7.89
CA ILE A 51 -18.34 2.81 8.65
C ILE A 51 -17.87 4.04 7.85
N PRO A 52 -18.76 5.02 7.56
CA PRO A 52 -20.22 4.97 7.68
C PRO A 52 -20.78 3.89 6.75
N ALA A 53 -21.93 3.31 7.12
CA ALA A 53 -22.63 2.28 6.34
C ALA A 53 -22.65 2.70 4.88
N LYS A 54 -21.82 2.06 4.05
CA LYS A 54 -21.94 2.18 2.60
C LYS A 54 -23.32 1.61 2.31
N SER A 55 -24.29 2.49 2.05
CA SER A 55 -25.55 2.11 1.43
C SER A 55 -25.17 1.33 0.19
N ALA A 56 -25.35 0.01 0.26
CA ALA A 56 -25.08 -0.92 -0.81
C ALA A 56 -26.08 -0.64 -1.95
N VAL A 57 -25.83 0.42 -2.71
CA VAL A 57 -26.45 0.61 -4.01
C VAL A 57 -25.58 -0.13 -5.02
N SER A 58 -26.10 -1.27 -5.46
CA SER A 58 -25.63 -2.09 -6.59
C SER A 58 -24.38 -2.95 -6.38
N GLN A 59 -24.54 -4.03 -5.61
CA GLN A 59 -24.26 -5.35 -6.19
C GLN A 59 -25.56 -6.14 -6.24
N MET A 60 -26.44 -5.72 -7.15
CA MET A 60 -27.59 -6.50 -7.58
C MET A 60 -27.05 -7.68 -8.40
N GLN A 61 -26.50 -8.67 -7.71
CA GLN A 61 -26.16 -9.95 -8.32
C GLN A 61 -27.46 -10.73 -8.46
N VAL A 62 -28.19 -10.44 -9.54
CA VAL A 62 -29.30 -11.25 -10.01
C VAL A 62 -28.70 -12.56 -10.53
N THR A 63 -28.38 -13.48 -9.63
CA THR A 63 -28.32 -14.89 -10.02
C THR A 63 -29.75 -15.33 -10.28
N PRO A 64 -30.14 -15.64 -11.52
CA PRO A 64 -31.49 -16.06 -11.82
C PRO A 64 -31.76 -17.35 -11.05
N VAL A 65 -32.77 -17.32 -10.17
CA VAL A 65 -33.31 -18.53 -9.55
C VAL A 65 -33.82 -19.42 -10.67
N VAL A 66 -33.13 -20.53 -10.92
CA VAL A 66 -33.63 -21.60 -11.80
C VAL A 66 -34.86 -22.19 -11.11
N PRO A 67 -36.06 -22.13 -11.70
CA PRO A 67 -37.23 -22.76 -11.12
C PRO A 67 -37.05 -24.29 -11.17
N GLN A 68 -36.86 -24.93 -10.02
CA GLN A 68 -37.06 -26.37 -9.89
C GLN A 68 -38.56 -26.63 -10.09
N ARG A 69 -38.93 -27.03 -11.30
CA ARG A 69 -40.28 -27.48 -11.61
C ARG A 69 -40.57 -28.76 -10.82
N GLN A 70 -41.79 -28.79 -10.29
CA GLN A 70 -42.54 -29.82 -9.56
C GLN A 70 -42.02 -31.26 -9.67
#